data_AF-A0AAV1KJC8-F1
#
_entry.id   AF-A0AAV1KJC8-F1
#
_cell.length_a   1.000
_cell.length_b   1.000
_cell.length_c   1.000
_cell.angle_alpha   90.00
_cell.angle_beta   90.00
_cell.angle_gamma   90.00
#
_symmetry.space_group_name_H-M   'P 1'
#
loop_
_entity.id
_entity.type
_entity.pdbx_description
1 polymer ?
#
loop_
_entity_poly.entity_id
_entity_poly.type
_entity_poly.pdbx_seq_one_letter_code
_entity_poly.pdbx_strand_id
1 'polypeptide(L)'
;MSSRRFDQILRAIYVSDIETKREKKITGCIEALSENFRRVYGPGKELSLEESLVLYRGRLYFRQYIKSKARYGIKFYILTSAIGYVLNIIMYCGKGEDDNTYGKKTEQIVMKLLEPYLMKGHHVFIDNFYNDVDLSQKLLELHTHTNGTLR
;
A
#
# COMPACT_ATOMS: atom_id res chain seq x y z
N MET A 1 -22.47 -14.11 21.53
CA MET A 1 -21.75 -15.27 20.93
C MET A 1 -20.92 -15.92 22.03
N SER A 2 -20.81 -17.25 22.09
CA SER A 2 -19.97 -17.92 23.10
C SER A 2 -18.48 -17.91 22.72
N SER A 3 -17.58 -17.95 23.71
CA SER A 3 -16.12 -18.01 23.46
C SER A 3 -15.75 -19.17 22.54
N ARG A 4 -16.34 -20.35 22.76
CA ARG A 4 -16.13 -21.52 21.90
C ARG A 4 -16.54 -21.27 20.45
N ARG A 5 -17.67 -20.58 20.23
CA ARG A 5 -18.13 -20.27 18.87
C ARG A 5 -17.22 -19.23 18.20
N PHE A 6 -16.74 -18.24 18.95
CA PHE A 6 -15.79 -17.25 18.45
C PHE A 6 -14.49 -17.92 17.97
N ASP A 7 -13.88 -18.79 18.78
CA ASP A 7 -12.64 -19.48 18.42
C ASP A 7 -12.80 -20.41 17.21
N GLN A 8 -13.97 -21.07 17.09
CA GLN A 8 -14.28 -21.89 15.92
C GLN A 8 -14.37 -21.06 14.64
N ILE A 9 -15.03 -19.91 14.69
CA ILE A 9 -15.13 -19.00 13.54
C ILE A 9 -13.74 -18.46 13.19
N LEU A 10 -13.00 -17.94 14.17
CA LEU A 10 -11.69 -17.32 13.95
C LEU A 10 -10.69 -18.24 13.24
N ARG A 11 -10.73 -19.55 13.53
CA ARG A 11 -9.87 -20.55 12.89
C ARG A 11 -10.30 -20.95 11.48
N ALA A 12 -11.53 -20.62 11.09
CA ALA A 12 -12.14 -21.05 9.84
C ALA A 12 -12.46 -19.87 8.89
N ILE A 13 -11.93 -18.66 9.16
CA ILE A 13 -12.05 -17.54 8.23
C ILE A 13 -11.07 -17.75 7.08
N TYR A 14 -11.62 -17.82 5.87
CA TYR A 14 -10.89 -17.85 4.61
C TYR A 14 -11.45 -16.76 3.70
N VAL A 15 -10.57 -16.10 2.95
CA VAL A 15 -10.93 -15.01 2.00
C VAL A 15 -10.53 -15.35 0.57
N SER A 16 -10.14 -16.60 0.32
CA SER A 16 -9.77 -17.15 -0.99
C SER A 16 -10.09 -18.65 -1.01
N ASP A 17 -10.02 -19.24 -2.19
CA ASP A 17 -10.11 -20.69 -2.35
C ASP A 17 -8.94 -21.41 -1.65
N ILE A 18 -9.18 -22.68 -1.31
CA ILE A 18 -8.23 -23.52 -0.58
C ILE A 18 -6.95 -23.76 -1.40
N GLU A 19 -7.10 -23.84 -2.71
CA GLU A 19 -6.00 -24.10 -3.65
C GLU A 19 -5.11 -22.88 -3.89
N THR A 20 -5.59 -21.67 -3.54
CA THR A 20 -4.82 -20.44 -3.68
C THR A 20 -3.55 -20.51 -2.84
N LYS A 21 -2.41 -20.11 -3.40
CA LYS A 21 -1.11 -20.19 -2.72
C LYS A 21 -0.59 -18.83 -2.30
N ARG A 22 0.17 -18.81 -1.19
CA ARG A 22 0.99 -17.68 -0.73
C ARG A 22 0.19 -16.38 -0.54
N GLU A 23 0.72 -15.24 -0.96
CA GLU A 23 0.12 -13.90 -0.84
C GLU A 23 -1.23 -13.79 -1.54
N LYS A 24 -1.44 -14.54 -2.63
CA LYS A 24 -2.71 -14.53 -3.38
C LYS A 24 -3.92 -14.90 -2.51
N LYS A 25 -3.69 -15.59 -1.38
CA LYS A 25 -4.73 -15.91 -0.39
C LYS A 25 -5.40 -14.68 0.22
N ILE A 26 -4.73 -13.52 0.22
CA ILE A 26 -5.25 -12.28 0.81
C ILE A 26 -5.28 -11.12 -0.18
N THR A 27 -4.50 -11.19 -1.28
CA THR A 27 -4.42 -10.13 -2.29
C THR A 27 -5.80 -9.70 -2.79
N GLY A 28 -6.66 -10.65 -3.19
CA GLY A 28 -8.00 -10.29 -3.70
C GLY A 28 -8.88 -9.58 -2.67
N CYS A 29 -8.75 -9.93 -1.38
CA CYS A 29 -9.44 -9.23 -0.30
C CYS A 29 -8.92 -7.79 -0.12
N ILE A 30 -7.60 -7.60 -0.17
CA ILE A 30 -6.97 -6.27 -0.08
C ILE A 30 -7.36 -5.39 -1.28
N GLU A 31 -7.40 -5.97 -2.48
CA GLU A 31 -7.82 -5.27 -3.70
C GLU A 31 -9.30 -4.84 -3.62
N ALA A 32 -10.19 -5.74 -3.19
CA ALA A 32 -11.60 -5.44 -2.99
C ALA A 32 -11.82 -4.37 -1.91
N LEU A 33 -11.03 -4.39 -0.83
CA LEU A 33 -11.05 -3.32 0.18
C LEU A 33 -10.59 -1.99 -0.40
N SER A 34 -9.47 -1.98 -1.12
CA SER A 34 -8.92 -0.77 -1.75
C SER A 34 -9.89 -0.18 -2.76
N GLU A 35 -10.55 -1.01 -3.57
CA GLU A 35 -11.60 -0.57 -4.51
C GLU A 35 -12.76 0.09 -3.78
N ASN A 36 -13.24 -0.53 -2.70
CA ASN A 36 -14.30 0.06 -1.89
C ASN A 36 -13.88 1.40 -1.27
N PHE A 37 -12.64 1.51 -0.80
CA PHE A 37 -12.14 2.76 -0.22
C PHE A 37 -12.14 3.91 -1.25
N ARG A 38 -11.66 3.64 -2.46
CA ARG A 38 -11.66 4.61 -3.57
C ARG A 38 -13.07 5.02 -3.98
N ARG A 39 -14.00 4.07 -3.98
CA ARG A 39 -15.39 4.30 -4.39
C ARG A 39 -16.17 5.18 -3.41
N VAL A 40 -15.92 5.01 -2.11
CA VAL A 40 -16.70 5.64 -1.05
C VAL A 40 -16.27 7.09 -0.79
N TYR A 41 -15.01 7.44 -1.05
CA TYR A 41 -14.46 8.74 -0.67
C TYR A 41 -13.60 9.36 -1.77
N GLY A 42 -14.00 10.55 -2.20
CA GLY A 42 -13.19 11.42 -3.06
C GLY A 42 -12.30 12.32 -2.20
N PRO A 43 -10.96 12.19 -2.29
CA PRO A 43 -10.07 13.02 -1.49
C PRO A 43 -10.01 14.47 -1.99
N GLY A 44 -9.65 15.37 -1.07
CA GLY A 44 -9.28 16.74 -1.40
C GLY A 44 -7.94 16.84 -2.11
N LYS A 45 -7.36 18.05 -2.13
CA LYS A 45 -6.13 18.33 -2.87
C LYS A 45 -4.93 17.57 -2.32
N GLU A 46 -4.78 17.48 -1.01
CA GLU A 46 -3.60 16.94 -0.35
C GLU A 46 -3.71 15.43 -0.09
N LEU A 47 -2.70 14.70 -0.57
CA LEU A 47 -2.54 13.25 -0.39
C LEU A 47 -1.20 12.95 0.30
N SER A 48 -1.14 11.93 1.13
CA SER A 48 0.10 11.47 1.77
C SER A 48 0.40 10.02 1.42
N LEU A 49 1.65 9.74 1.04
CA LEU A 49 2.14 8.40 0.75
C LEU A 49 3.15 7.97 1.82
N GLU A 50 2.83 6.89 2.52
CA GLU A 50 3.64 6.39 3.64
C GLU A 50 3.73 4.86 3.70
N GLU A 51 4.58 4.38 4.60
CA GLU A 51 4.70 2.97 4.97
C GLU A 51 3.98 2.66 6.28
N SER A 52 3.16 1.61 6.27
CA SER A 52 2.58 1.04 7.48
C SER A 52 3.09 -0.37 7.75
N LEU A 53 3.17 -0.75 9.03
CA LEU A 53 3.63 -2.06 9.47
C LEU A 53 2.58 -2.68 10.40
N VAL A 54 1.90 -3.72 9.92
CA VAL A 54 1.00 -4.53 10.74
C VAL A 54 1.83 -5.57 11.49
N LEU A 55 1.84 -5.50 12.82
CA LEU A 55 2.71 -6.33 13.65
C LEU A 55 2.35 -7.80 13.52
N TYR A 56 3.35 -8.61 13.16
CA TYR A 56 3.18 -10.05 13.01
C TYR A 56 4.51 -10.77 13.20
N ARG A 57 4.52 -11.79 14.07
CA ARG A 57 5.71 -12.57 14.42
C ARG A 57 5.68 -14.04 13.94
N GLY A 58 4.56 -14.50 13.38
CA GLY A 58 4.45 -15.88 12.89
C GLY A 58 5.33 -16.15 11.66
N ARG A 59 5.29 -17.40 11.18
CA ARG A 59 5.99 -17.83 9.96
C ARG A 59 5.27 -17.29 8.73
N LEU A 60 5.88 -16.32 8.07
CA LEU A 60 5.38 -15.71 6.84
C LEU A 60 6.58 -15.25 6.00
N TYR A 61 6.63 -15.65 4.72
CA TYR A 61 7.83 -15.46 3.90
C TYR A 61 8.12 -13.99 3.57
N PHE A 62 7.09 -13.13 3.53
CA PHE A 62 7.23 -11.69 3.25
C PHE A 62 7.25 -10.82 4.50
N ARG A 63 7.36 -11.41 5.70
CA ARG A 63 7.52 -10.65 6.95
C ARG A 63 8.75 -9.77 6.89
N GLN A 64 8.57 -8.48 7.19
CA GLN A 64 9.63 -7.48 7.22
C GLN A 64 10.07 -7.18 8.65
N TYR A 65 11.36 -6.86 8.80
CA TYR A 65 11.92 -6.27 10.00
C TYR A 65 12.29 -4.81 9.72
N ILE A 66 11.63 -3.87 10.40
CA ILE A 66 11.97 -2.45 10.27
C ILE A 66 12.93 -2.12 11.41
N LYS A 67 14.22 -1.95 11.08
CA LYS A 67 15.29 -1.69 12.06
C LYS A 67 15.03 -0.44 12.90
N SER A 68 14.58 0.64 12.29
CA SER A 68 14.27 1.90 13.00
C SER A 68 13.15 1.77 14.04
N LYS A 69 12.23 0.81 13.83
CA LYS A 69 11.11 0.53 14.75
C LYS A 69 11.36 -0.68 15.64
N ALA A 70 12.47 -1.41 15.45
CA ALA A 70 12.81 -2.70 16.07
C ALA A 70 11.64 -3.70 16.10
N ARG A 71 10.86 -3.77 15.01
CA ARG A 71 9.59 -4.53 14.95
C ARG A 71 9.51 -5.42 13.71
N TYR A 72 8.85 -6.57 13.87
CA TYR A 72 8.48 -7.50 12.80
C TYR A 72 7.02 -7.32 12.39
N GLY A 73 6.74 -7.37 11.10
CA GLY A 73 5.37 -7.28 10.61
C GLY A 73 5.21 -7.44 9.11
N ILE A 74 3.99 -7.22 8.64
CA ILE A 74 3.63 -7.14 7.23
C ILE A 74 3.67 -5.67 6.84
N LYS A 75 4.51 -5.35 5.85
CA LYS A 75 4.70 -3.98 5.37
C LYS A 75 3.68 -3.66 4.28
N PHE A 76 3.08 -2.47 4.36
CA PHE A 76 2.17 -1.91 3.39
C PHE A 76 2.66 -0.53 2.95
N TYR A 77 2.49 -0.23 1.67
CA TYR A 77 2.54 1.12 1.13
C TYR A 77 1.11 1.64 1.06
N ILE A 78 0.86 2.81 1.63
CA ILE A 78 -0.49 3.34 1.79
C ILE A 78 -0.54 4.76 1.23
N LEU A 79 -1.52 5.01 0.39
CA LEU A 79 -1.93 6.35 0.00
C LEU A 79 -3.11 6.77 0.89
N THR A 80 -3.03 7.96 1.47
CA THR A 80 -4.07 8.53 2.33
C THR A 80 -4.42 9.94 1.90
N SER A 81 -5.61 10.39 2.29
CA SER A 81 -5.99 11.81 2.22
C SER A 81 -5.45 12.59 3.42
N ALA A 82 -5.56 13.92 3.37
CA ALA A 82 -5.20 14.81 4.49
C ALA A 82 -5.84 14.45 5.85
N ILE A 83 -7.03 13.85 5.85
CA ILE A 83 -7.73 13.44 7.08
C ILE A 83 -7.37 12.02 7.56
N GLY A 84 -6.39 11.37 6.91
CA GLY A 84 -5.96 10.00 7.23
C GLY A 84 -6.84 8.90 6.66
N TYR A 85 -7.84 9.22 5.83
CA TYR A 85 -8.62 8.19 5.13
C TYR A 85 -7.75 7.47 4.09
N VAL A 86 -7.77 6.13 4.13
CA VAL A 86 -6.97 5.29 3.22
C VAL A 86 -7.61 5.23 1.85
N LEU A 87 -6.83 5.55 0.82
CA LEU A 87 -7.27 5.63 -0.57
C LEU A 87 -6.80 4.44 -1.40
N ASN A 88 -5.59 3.96 -1.15
CA ASN A 88 -5.03 2.83 -1.87
C ASN A 88 -3.96 2.14 -1.03
N ILE A 89 -3.82 0.82 -1.20
CA ILE A 89 -2.91 -0.01 -0.41
C ILE A 89 -2.18 -0.97 -1.34
N ILE A 90 -0.86 -1.05 -1.19
CA ILE A 90 -0.03 -2.09 -1.80
C ILE A 90 0.67 -2.88 -0.70
N MET A 91 0.48 -4.20 -0.68
CA MET A 91 1.18 -5.08 0.26
C MET A 91 2.57 -5.44 -0.27
N TYR A 92 3.58 -5.32 0.59
CA TYR A 92 4.93 -5.73 0.23
C TYR A 92 5.12 -7.24 0.45
N CYS A 93 5.23 -7.98 -0.66
CA CYS A 93 5.40 -9.43 -0.66
C CYS A 93 6.86 -9.90 -0.84
N GLY A 94 7.84 -8.99 -0.75
CA GLY A 94 9.25 -9.26 -1.06
C GLY A 94 9.64 -8.89 -2.49
N LYS A 95 10.73 -9.48 -2.99
CA LYS A 95 11.16 -9.33 -4.39
C LYS A 95 10.29 -10.21 -5.29
N GLY A 96 9.18 -9.67 -5.79
CA GLY A 96 8.39 -10.28 -6.88
C GLY A 96 9.01 -10.01 -8.25
N GLU A 97 8.47 -10.63 -9.30
CA GLU A 97 8.85 -10.38 -10.70
C GLU A 97 8.77 -8.89 -11.00
N ASP A 98 9.88 -8.32 -11.47
CA ASP A 98 10.00 -6.90 -11.76
C ASP A 98 9.10 -6.54 -12.93
N ASP A 99 8.01 -5.83 -12.64
CA ASP A 99 7.19 -5.18 -13.64
C ASP A 99 8.00 -3.99 -14.18
N ASN A 100 8.77 -4.21 -15.25
CA ASN A 100 9.73 -3.25 -15.81
C ASN A 100 9.08 -2.00 -16.44
N THR A 101 7.80 -1.74 -16.19
CA THR A 101 7.07 -0.57 -16.71
C THR A 101 7.70 0.75 -16.27
N TYR A 102 8.30 0.79 -15.08
CA TYR A 102 9.04 1.96 -14.58
C TYR A 102 10.44 1.57 -14.12
N GLY A 103 11.39 2.49 -14.24
CA GLY A 103 12.81 2.21 -14.00
C GLY A 103 13.12 1.84 -12.55
N LYS A 104 12.65 2.64 -11.59
CA LYS A 104 12.94 2.45 -10.16
C LYS A 104 11.75 1.79 -9.44
N LYS A 105 12.02 0.86 -8.51
CA LYS A 105 10.95 0.21 -7.70
C LYS A 105 10.12 1.20 -6.90
N THR A 106 10.76 2.26 -6.38
CA THR A 106 10.09 3.33 -5.65
C THR A 106 9.12 4.10 -6.56
N GLU A 107 9.55 4.43 -7.77
CA GLU A 107 8.69 5.02 -8.80
C GLU A 107 7.51 4.11 -9.14
N GLN A 108 7.74 2.80 -9.37
CA GLN A 108 6.65 1.85 -9.63
C GLN A 108 5.60 1.84 -8.51
N ILE A 109 6.03 1.86 -7.25
CA ILE A 109 5.13 1.88 -6.09
C ILE A 109 4.31 3.18 -6.05
N VAL A 110 4.96 4.32 -6.25
CA VAL A 110 4.30 5.64 -6.25
C VAL A 110 3.28 5.72 -7.37
N MET A 111 3.66 5.34 -8.58
CA MET A 111 2.78 5.34 -9.75
C MET A 111 1.59 4.40 -9.57
N LYS A 112 1.80 3.17 -9.10
CA LYS A 112 0.70 2.21 -8.85
C LYS A 112 -0.27 2.68 -7.75
N LEU A 113 0.24 3.36 -6.71
CA LEU A 113 -0.62 3.91 -5.67
C LEU A 113 -1.45 5.09 -6.19
N LEU A 114 -0.83 5.97 -6.98
CA LEU A 114 -1.43 7.20 -7.48
C LEU A 114 -2.26 7.03 -8.74
N GLU A 115 -2.15 5.93 -9.49
CA GLU A 115 -2.83 5.71 -10.77
C GLU A 115 -4.30 6.20 -10.81
N PRO A 116 -5.17 5.88 -9.82
CA PRO A 116 -6.56 6.35 -9.82
C PRO A 116 -6.74 7.86 -9.54
N TYR A 117 -5.67 8.54 -9.17
CA TYR A 117 -5.60 9.92 -8.70
C TYR A 117 -4.71 10.81 -9.57
N LEU A 118 -4.07 10.28 -10.62
CA LEU A 118 -3.33 11.07 -11.59
C LEU A 118 -4.28 11.98 -12.39
N MET A 119 -3.73 13.05 -12.97
CA MET A 119 -4.46 14.02 -13.82
C MET A 119 -5.58 14.78 -13.10
N LYS A 120 -5.58 14.83 -11.77
CA LYS A 120 -6.63 15.46 -10.95
C LYS A 120 -6.18 16.72 -10.18
N GLY A 121 -4.92 17.14 -10.31
CA GLY A 121 -4.41 18.34 -9.63
C GLY A 121 -4.09 18.13 -8.14
N HIS A 122 -3.88 16.89 -7.71
CA HIS A 122 -3.52 16.59 -6.32
C HIS A 122 -2.08 17.02 -5.99
N HIS A 123 -1.83 17.26 -4.70
CA HIS A 123 -0.52 17.50 -4.12
C HIS A 123 -0.17 16.31 -3.23
N VAL A 124 0.87 15.57 -3.61
CA VAL A 124 1.29 14.35 -2.94
C VAL A 124 2.50 14.65 -2.06
N PHE A 125 2.36 14.38 -0.77
CA PHE A 125 3.42 14.45 0.22
C PHE A 125 4.10 13.10 0.34
N ILE A 126 5.40 13.04 0.06
CA ILE A 126 6.20 11.81 0.02
C ILE A 126 7.50 11.94 0.82
N ASP A 127 7.93 10.83 1.44
CA ASP A 127 9.22 10.76 2.12
C ASP A 127 10.40 10.69 1.13
N ASN A 128 11.61 11.03 1.59
CA ASN A 128 12.85 11.00 0.82
C ASN A 128 13.19 9.62 0.25
N PHE A 129 12.63 8.56 0.82
CA PHE A 129 12.82 7.21 0.31
C PHE A 129 12.20 7.03 -1.08
N TYR A 130 11.10 7.75 -1.35
CA TYR A 130 10.38 7.69 -2.63
C TYR A 130 10.78 8.81 -3.58
N ASN A 131 11.14 9.96 -3.02
CA ASN A 131 11.26 11.19 -3.78
C ASN A 131 12.54 11.23 -4.61
N ASP A 132 12.39 11.51 -5.90
CA ASP A 132 13.50 11.89 -6.78
C ASP A 132 13.02 12.92 -7.82
N VAL A 133 13.99 13.57 -8.48
CA VAL A 133 13.72 14.68 -9.41
C VAL A 133 12.97 14.18 -10.65
N ASP A 134 13.34 13.02 -11.19
CA ASP A 134 12.73 12.45 -12.39
C ASP A 134 11.26 12.07 -12.12
N LEU A 135 10.98 11.46 -10.96
CA LEU A 135 9.62 11.14 -10.51
C LEU A 135 8.78 12.41 -10.35
N SER A 136 9.36 13.47 -9.77
CA SER A 136 8.65 14.74 -9.59
C SER A 136 8.30 15.40 -10.92
N GLN A 137 9.19 15.34 -11.92
CA GLN A 137 8.92 15.82 -13.28
C GLN A 137 7.80 15.01 -13.95
N LYS A 138 7.86 13.67 -13.88
CA LYS A 138 6.82 12.79 -14.42
C LYS A 138 5.45 13.04 -13.80
N LEU A 139 5.40 13.20 -12.47
CA LEU A 139 4.14 13.49 -11.79
C LEU A 139 3.59 14.86 -12.17
N LEU A 140 4.46 15.86 -12.38
CA LEU A 140 4.05 17.17 -12.86
C LEU A 140 3.45 17.12 -14.28
N GLU A 141 4.03 16.33 -15.19
CA GLU A 141 3.45 16.05 -16.51
C GLU A 141 2.06 15.41 -16.41
N LEU A 142 1.82 14.65 -15.32
CA LEU A 142 0.54 14.01 -15.01
C LEU A 142 -0.36 14.86 -14.09
N HIS A 143 -0.21 16.19 -14.12
CA HIS A 143 -0.93 17.16 -13.29
C HIS A 143 -1.03 16.77 -11.81
N THR A 144 0.08 16.24 -11.27
CA THR A 144 0.20 15.82 -9.87
C THR A 144 1.45 16.46 -9.28
N HIS A 145 1.29 17.30 -8.27
CA HIS A 145 2.41 17.99 -7.65
C HIS A 145 3.02 17.12 -6.55
N THR A 146 4.34 17.16 -6.40
CA THR A 146 5.07 16.44 -5.34
C THR A 146 5.68 17.40 -4.34
N ASN A 147 5.59 17.03 -3.06
CA ASN A 147 6.22 17.72 -1.95
C ASN A 147 6.91 16.68 -1.08
N GLY A 148 8.24 16.78 -0.93
CA GLY A 148 9.00 15.82 -0.15
C GLY A 148 10.43 16.28 0.04
N THR A 149 11.13 15.64 0.96
CA THR A 149 12.58 15.84 1.11
C THR A 149 13.33 15.03 0.05
N LEU A 150 14.52 15.47 -0.33
CA LEU A 150 15.43 14.73 -1.21
C LEU A 150 16.61 14.19 -0.40
N ARG A 151 17.23 13.11 -0.87
CA ARG A 151 18.46 12.56 -0.29
C ARG A 151 19.71 13.16 -0.92
#